data_AF-A0A0K2RQZ3-F1
#
_entry.id   AF-A0A0K2RQZ3-F1
#
_cell.length_a   1.000
_cell.length_b   1.000
_cell.length_c   1.000
_cell.angle_alpha   90.00
_cell.angle_beta   90.00
_cell.angle_gamma   90.00
#
_symmetry.space_group_name_H-M   'P 1'
#
loop_
_entity.id
_entity.type
_entity.pdbx_description
1 polymer ?
#
loop_
_entity_poly.entity_id
_entity_poly.type
_entity_poly.pdbx_seq_one_letter_code
_entity_poly.pdbx_strand_id
1 'polypeptide(L)'
;MAPNGTVSFQVGGVSGIPATVSAVTFNLTVANPTSFGFVTAYASGTARPNASNLNYATGQIVPNSVTVPVGADGKVTLYNQSSGTTQLIADVSGYYLAGTATASGTFQPIAPNRFLDTRNSTPVAPNGTVSFQVGGISGIPATVSAVTFNLTVANPTSFGFVTAYASGTARPNTSNLNYATNQIVPNLVTVPVGADGKVTLYSQSSGTAQLIADVSGYFLP
;
A
#
# COMPACT_ATOMS: atom_id res chain seq x y z
N MET A 1 3.15 15.67 -14.34
CA MET A 1 2.06 16.07 -13.42
C MET A 1 2.53 17.23 -12.56
N ALA A 2 1.66 18.24 -12.38
CA ALA A 2 1.92 19.44 -11.60
C ALA A 2 1.92 19.18 -10.07
N PRO A 3 2.46 20.11 -9.25
CA PRO A 3 2.32 20.09 -7.79
C PRO A 3 0.85 20.07 -7.37
N ASN A 4 0.49 19.22 -6.41
CA ASN A 4 -0.90 19.04 -5.94
C ASN A 4 -1.90 18.76 -7.08
N GLY A 5 -1.42 18.26 -8.22
CA GLY A 5 -2.22 17.93 -9.38
C GLY A 5 -2.74 16.50 -9.31
N THR A 6 -3.81 16.25 -10.06
CA THR A 6 -4.32 14.91 -10.32
C THR A 6 -4.20 14.56 -11.81
N VAL A 7 -4.08 13.27 -12.10
CA VAL A 7 -4.29 12.70 -13.43
C VAL A 7 -5.06 11.40 -13.26
N SER A 8 -6.02 11.14 -14.14
CA SER A 8 -6.73 9.87 -14.18
C SER A 8 -6.39 9.13 -15.47
N PHE A 9 -6.22 7.82 -15.40
CA PHE A 9 -5.95 6.97 -16.56
C PHE A 9 -6.97 5.83 -16.63
N GLN A 10 -7.31 5.43 -17.86
CA GLN A 10 -8.25 4.35 -18.13
C GLN A 10 -7.58 3.00 -17.89
N VAL A 11 -8.28 2.13 -17.17
CA VAL A 11 -7.89 0.73 -16.92
C VAL A 11 -8.91 -0.21 -17.52
N GLY A 12 -10.19 -0.04 -17.16
CA GLY A 12 -11.27 -0.86 -17.67
C GLY A 12 -11.40 -0.71 -19.18
N GLY A 13 -11.46 -1.83 -19.91
CA GLY A 13 -11.60 -1.86 -21.37
C GLY A 13 -10.30 -1.60 -22.14
N VAL A 14 -9.16 -1.51 -21.48
CA VAL A 14 -7.84 -1.27 -22.10
C VAL A 14 -7.04 -2.56 -22.14
N SER A 15 -6.38 -2.86 -23.27
CA SER A 15 -5.41 -3.95 -23.40
C SER A 15 -5.92 -5.33 -22.92
N GLY A 16 -7.20 -5.65 -23.18
CA GLY A 16 -7.82 -6.93 -22.80
C GLY A 16 -8.35 -6.99 -21.37
N ILE A 17 -8.24 -5.90 -20.58
CA ILE A 17 -8.89 -5.78 -19.28
C ILE A 17 -10.41 -5.60 -19.52
N PRO A 18 -11.29 -6.34 -18.82
CA PRO A 18 -12.73 -6.12 -18.89
C PRO A 18 -13.11 -4.65 -18.66
N ALA A 19 -14.19 -4.18 -19.31
CA ALA A 19 -14.66 -2.80 -19.16
C ALA A 19 -14.94 -2.43 -17.69
N THR A 20 -15.42 -3.40 -16.91
CA THR A 20 -15.71 -3.26 -15.49
C THR A 20 -14.80 -4.19 -14.68
N VAL A 21 -13.95 -3.61 -13.84
CA VAL A 21 -13.09 -4.29 -12.87
C VAL A 21 -13.24 -3.61 -11.51
N SER A 22 -13.05 -4.36 -10.42
CA SER A 22 -13.17 -3.81 -9.06
C SER A 22 -11.87 -3.16 -8.58
N ALA A 23 -10.72 -3.71 -8.98
CA ALA A 23 -9.40 -3.22 -8.64
C ALA A 23 -8.37 -3.58 -9.71
N VAL A 24 -7.24 -2.89 -9.68
CA VAL A 24 -6.11 -3.10 -10.57
C VAL A 24 -4.83 -3.17 -9.76
N THR A 25 -3.93 -4.06 -10.19
CA THR A 25 -2.54 -4.11 -9.72
C THR A 25 -1.63 -3.57 -10.81
N PHE A 26 -0.79 -2.61 -10.46
CA PHE A 26 0.17 -2.02 -11.39
C PHE A 26 1.44 -1.60 -10.66
N ASN A 27 2.53 -1.50 -11.42
CA ASN A 27 3.76 -0.88 -10.95
C ASN A 27 3.67 0.63 -11.23
N LEU A 28 3.71 1.45 -10.18
CA LEU A 28 3.71 2.90 -10.27
C LEU A 28 5.15 3.40 -10.20
N THR A 29 5.63 4.08 -11.24
CA THR A 29 6.97 4.66 -11.27
C THR A 29 6.89 6.18 -11.28
N VAL A 30 7.61 6.82 -10.35
CA VAL A 30 7.92 8.25 -10.38
C VAL A 30 9.23 8.44 -11.14
N ALA A 31 9.24 9.39 -12.09
CA ALA A 31 10.42 9.77 -12.84
C ALA A 31 10.57 11.29 -12.88
N ASN A 32 11.81 11.77 -12.89
CA ASN A 32 12.16 13.19 -12.96
C ASN A 32 11.40 14.10 -11.94
N PRO A 33 11.27 13.72 -10.65
CA PRO A 33 10.64 14.61 -9.67
C PRO A 33 11.53 15.82 -9.37
N THR A 34 10.95 17.01 -9.42
CA THR A 34 11.66 18.29 -9.15
C THR A 34 11.63 18.72 -7.67
N SER A 35 10.86 18.01 -6.85
CA SER A 35 10.83 18.13 -5.39
C SER A 35 10.59 16.74 -4.78
N PHE A 36 10.90 16.57 -3.50
CA PHE A 36 10.41 15.41 -2.74
C PHE A 36 8.88 15.45 -2.61
N GLY A 37 8.27 14.28 -2.42
CA GLY A 37 6.83 14.16 -2.25
C GLY A 37 6.35 12.72 -2.23
N PHE A 38 5.04 12.56 -2.48
CA PHE A 38 4.44 11.25 -2.65
C PHE A 38 3.27 11.25 -3.64
N VAL A 39 2.93 10.05 -4.13
CA VAL A 39 1.76 9.80 -4.98
C VAL A 39 0.72 9.00 -4.20
N THR A 40 -0.54 9.44 -4.29
CA THR A 40 -1.72 8.69 -3.83
C THR A 40 -2.48 8.17 -5.04
N ALA A 41 -2.78 6.88 -5.07
CA ALA A 41 -3.61 6.22 -6.08
C ALA A 41 -4.95 5.81 -5.47
N TYR A 42 -6.05 6.08 -6.18
CA TYR A 42 -7.42 5.81 -5.70
C TYR A 42 -8.41 5.74 -6.87
N ALA A 43 -9.59 5.16 -6.61
CA ALA A 43 -10.66 5.12 -7.61
C ALA A 43 -11.08 6.54 -8.02
N SER A 44 -11.17 6.79 -9.33
CA SER A 44 -11.76 8.01 -9.86
C SER A 44 -13.18 8.23 -9.33
N GLY A 45 -13.56 9.50 -9.17
CA GLY A 45 -14.87 9.88 -8.63
C GLY A 45 -15.04 9.66 -7.12
N THR A 46 -14.02 9.16 -6.41
CA THR A 46 -14.06 9.01 -4.95
C THR A 46 -13.25 10.09 -4.23
N ALA A 47 -13.51 10.29 -2.94
CA ALA A 47 -12.71 11.17 -2.11
C ALA A 47 -11.28 10.63 -1.99
N ARG A 48 -10.28 11.50 -2.11
CA ARG A 48 -8.87 11.11 -1.98
C ARG A 48 -8.60 10.57 -0.57
N PRO A 49 -8.05 9.36 -0.42
CA PRO A 49 -7.66 8.83 0.88
C PRO A 49 -6.42 9.55 1.43
N ASN A 50 -6.16 9.41 2.73
CA ASN A 50 -4.92 9.91 3.34
C ASN A 50 -3.69 9.00 3.06
N ALA A 51 -3.90 7.86 2.37
CA ALA A 51 -2.86 6.88 2.06
C ALA A 51 -1.86 7.42 1.02
N SER A 52 -0.58 7.06 1.16
CA SER A 52 0.44 7.27 0.13
C SER A 52 0.86 5.93 -0.45
N ASN A 53 0.97 5.83 -1.76
CA ASN A 53 1.42 4.61 -2.44
C ASN A 53 2.92 4.66 -2.74
N LEU A 54 3.46 5.80 -3.17
CA LEU A 54 4.88 5.91 -3.53
C LEU A 54 5.45 7.21 -2.98
N ASN A 55 6.50 7.12 -2.17
CA ASN A 55 7.27 8.25 -1.65
C ASN A 55 8.59 8.37 -2.42
N TYR A 56 9.02 9.59 -2.69
CA TYR A 56 10.20 9.84 -3.51
C TYR A 56 10.93 11.12 -3.09
N ALA A 57 12.25 11.13 -3.32
CA ALA A 57 13.09 12.31 -3.21
C ALA A 57 13.28 13.01 -4.57
N THR A 58 13.76 14.27 -4.54
CA THR A 58 14.11 15.01 -5.76
C THR A 58 15.12 14.22 -6.62
N GLY A 59 14.90 14.18 -7.93
CA GLY A 59 15.76 13.50 -8.89
C GLY A 59 15.70 11.97 -8.85
N GLN A 60 14.90 11.37 -7.96
CA GLN A 60 14.82 9.92 -7.82
C GLN A 60 13.90 9.30 -8.89
N ILE A 61 14.36 8.22 -9.53
CA ILE A 61 13.49 7.35 -10.33
C ILE A 61 13.20 6.11 -9.49
N VAL A 62 11.95 5.93 -9.08
CA VAL A 62 11.55 4.81 -8.20
C VAL A 62 10.19 4.24 -8.53
N PRO A 63 10.07 2.90 -8.54
CA PRO A 63 8.79 2.22 -8.60
C PRO A 63 8.25 1.80 -7.22
N ASN A 64 6.94 1.59 -7.12
CA ASN A 64 6.30 0.74 -6.13
C ASN A 64 5.12 -0.02 -6.75
N SER A 65 4.89 -1.27 -6.33
CA SER A 65 3.68 -2.01 -6.70
C SER A 65 2.47 -1.41 -5.99
N VAL A 66 1.32 -1.41 -6.64
CA VAL A 66 0.09 -0.79 -6.14
C VAL A 66 -1.11 -1.66 -6.52
N THR A 67 -1.93 -2.04 -5.55
CA THR A 67 -3.27 -2.57 -5.77
C THR A 67 -4.29 -1.59 -5.22
N VAL A 68 -5.16 -1.05 -6.09
CA VAL A 68 -6.17 -0.04 -5.72
C VAL A 68 -7.51 -0.30 -6.42
N PRO A 69 -8.62 0.16 -5.84
CA PRO A 69 -9.93 0.10 -6.50
C PRO A 69 -9.94 0.91 -7.81
N VAL A 70 -10.78 0.48 -8.75
CA VAL A 70 -11.05 1.19 -10.01
C VAL A 70 -12.41 1.88 -9.88
N GLY A 71 -12.51 3.13 -10.34
CA GLY A 71 -13.77 3.88 -10.30
C GLY A 71 -14.81 3.33 -11.28
N ALA A 72 -16.06 3.75 -11.12
CA ALA A 72 -17.18 3.29 -11.96
C ALA A 72 -17.00 3.64 -13.46
N ASP A 73 -16.18 4.64 -13.78
CA ASP A 73 -15.80 5.00 -15.15
C ASP A 73 -14.60 4.18 -15.68
N GLY A 74 -14.13 3.18 -14.93
CA GLY A 74 -13.02 2.31 -15.28
C GLY A 74 -11.65 2.94 -15.08
N LYS A 75 -11.53 4.06 -14.34
CA LYS A 75 -10.28 4.78 -14.15
C LYS A 75 -9.68 4.67 -12.75
N VAL A 76 -8.37 4.90 -12.68
CA VAL A 76 -7.64 5.19 -11.44
C VAL A 76 -7.17 6.63 -11.50
N THR A 77 -7.23 7.33 -10.36
CA THR A 77 -6.69 8.69 -10.19
C THR A 77 -5.41 8.63 -9.39
N LEU A 78 -4.39 9.32 -9.89
CA LEU A 78 -3.12 9.56 -9.22
C LEU A 78 -3.07 11.03 -8.79
N TYR A 79 -2.64 11.28 -7.56
CA TYR A 79 -2.48 12.60 -6.99
C TYR A 79 -1.02 12.80 -6.52
N ASN A 80 -0.41 13.93 -6.88
CA ASN A 80 0.96 14.28 -6.52
C ASN A 80 0.97 15.28 -5.37
N GLN A 81 1.29 14.82 -4.16
CA GLN A 81 1.57 15.71 -3.03
C GLN A 81 3.05 16.11 -3.05
N SER A 82 3.36 17.24 -3.66
CA SER A 82 4.68 17.88 -3.62
C SER A 82 4.57 19.36 -3.97
N SER A 83 5.65 20.12 -3.80
CA SER A 83 5.79 21.49 -4.31
C SER A 83 6.37 21.52 -5.75
N GLY A 84 6.62 20.36 -6.36
CA GLY A 84 7.27 20.23 -7.67
C GLY A 84 6.46 19.40 -8.68
N THR A 85 6.94 19.37 -9.91
CA THR A 85 6.44 18.46 -10.94
C THR A 85 7.11 17.10 -10.86
N THR A 86 6.41 16.06 -11.31
CA THR A 86 6.96 14.71 -11.53
C THR A 86 6.34 14.08 -12.78
N GLN A 87 7.02 13.12 -13.40
CA GLN A 87 6.43 12.20 -14.38
C GLN A 87 5.96 10.94 -13.65
N LEU A 88 4.89 10.33 -14.16
CA LEU A 88 4.30 9.12 -13.61
C LEU A 88 4.12 8.11 -14.74
N ILE A 89 4.51 6.87 -14.47
CA ILE A 89 4.31 5.71 -15.35
C ILE A 89 3.54 4.67 -14.55
N ALA A 90 2.51 4.07 -15.15
CA ALA A 90 1.71 3.02 -14.53
C ALA A 90 1.68 1.80 -15.45
N ASP A 91 2.38 0.74 -15.05
CA ASP A 91 2.48 -0.50 -15.79
C ASP A 91 1.54 -1.54 -15.17
N VAL A 92 0.40 -1.80 -15.82
CA VAL A 92 -0.61 -2.73 -15.31
C VAL A 92 -0.14 -4.17 -15.40
N SER A 93 -0.19 -4.90 -14.28
CA SER A 93 0.25 -6.30 -14.16
C SER A 93 -0.90 -7.27 -13.82
N GLY A 94 -2.05 -6.77 -13.39
CA GLY A 94 -3.22 -7.59 -13.11
C GLY A 94 -4.46 -6.79 -12.76
N TYR A 95 -5.61 -7.47 -12.70
CA TYR A 95 -6.88 -6.88 -12.32
C TYR A 95 -7.73 -7.85 -11.52
N TYR A 96 -8.70 -7.32 -10.79
CA TYR A 96 -9.73 -8.07 -10.08
C TYR A 96 -11.08 -7.82 -10.73
N LEU A 97 -11.86 -8.87 -10.94
CA LEU A 97 -13.18 -8.77 -11.56
C LEU A 97 -14.13 -7.95 -10.68
N ALA A 98 -15.04 -7.23 -11.33
CA ALA A 98 -16.13 -6.57 -10.65
C ALA A 98 -17.12 -7.58 -10.04
N GLY A 99 -17.92 -7.13 -9.08
CA GLY A 99 -18.90 -7.94 -8.37
C GLY A 99 -18.54 -8.12 -6.90
N THR A 100 -19.47 -8.71 -6.14
CA THR A 100 -19.25 -9.06 -4.74
C THR A 100 -18.40 -10.32 -4.68
N ALA A 101 -17.29 -10.26 -3.95
CA ALA A 101 -16.46 -11.43 -3.65
C ALA A 101 -17.26 -12.44 -2.81
N THR A 102 -17.40 -13.68 -3.28
CA THR A 102 -18.17 -14.73 -2.59
C THR A 102 -17.40 -16.04 -2.41
N ALA A 103 -16.38 -16.30 -3.23
CA ALA A 103 -15.58 -17.52 -3.14
C ALA A 103 -14.36 -17.32 -2.23
N SER A 104 -13.94 -18.38 -1.53
CA SER A 104 -12.72 -18.39 -0.72
C SER A 104 -11.50 -17.96 -1.53
N GLY A 105 -10.63 -17.14 -0.92
CA GLY A 105 -9.44 -16.62 -1.58
C GLY A 105 -9.69 -15.57 -2.66
N THR A 106 -10.94 -15.08 -2.83
CA THR A 106 -11.19 -13.91 -3.69
C THR A 106 -10.82 -12.62 -2.97
N PHE A 107 -10.25 -11.67 -3.72
CA PHE A 107 -9.90 -10.36 -3.20
C PHE A 107 -11.10 -9.42 -3.22
N GLN A 108 -11.34 -8.76 -2.09
CA GLN A 108 -12.31 -7.69 -1.96
C GLN A 108 -11.55 -6.37 -1.74
N PRO A 109 -11.54 -5.47 -2.74
CA PRO A 109 -10.94 -4.15 -2.56
C PRO A 109 -11.77 -3.29 -1.62
N ILE A 110 -11.09 -2.40 -0.90
CA ILE A 110 -11.68 -1.31 -0.11
C ILE A 110 -11.06 0.02 -0.50
N ALA A 111 -11.73 1.12 -0.16
CA ALA A 111 -11.08 2.43 -0.24
C ALA A 111 -9.82 2.43 0.64
N PRO A 112 -8.64 2.83 0.13
CA PRO A 112 -7.41 2.77 0.91
C PRO A 112 -7.54 3.47 2.26
N ASN A 113 -7.19 2.78 3.35
CA ASN A 113 -7.40 3.29 4.70
C ASN A 113 -6.22 2.94 5.62
N ARG A 114 -5.88 3.85 6.54
CA ARG A 114 -4.71 3.71 7.42
C ARG A 114 -5.05 2.92 8.67
N PHE A 115 -4.44 1.75 8.83
CA PHE A 115 -4.69 0.84 9.95
C PHE A 115 -3.59 0.90 11.01
N LEU A 116 -2.39 1.33 10.62
CA LEU A 116 -1.26 1.56 11.52
C LEU A 116 -0.54 2.85 11.12
N ASP A 117 -0.19 3.65 12.12
CA ASP A 117 0.68 4.82 11.97
C ASP A 117 1.50 5.04 13.24
N THR A 118 2.71 4.48 13.30
CA THR A 118 3.55 4.65 14.50
C THR A 118 4.28 5.99 14.55
N ARG A 119 4.01 6.92 13.62
CA ARG A 119 4.47 8.32 13.73
C ARG A 119 3.73 9.09 14.82
N ASN A 120 2.47 8.71 15.06
CA ASN A 120 1.59 9.32 16.05
C ASN A 120 1.61 8.56 17.39
N SER A 121 2.51 7.58 17.52
CA SER A 121 2.70 6.76 18.70
C SER A 121 4.19 6.41 18.85
N THR A 122 4.51 5.32 19.54
CA THR A 122 5.91 4.91 19.78
C THR A 122 6.50 4.29 18.51
N PRO A 123 7.65 4.77 18.01
CA PRO A 123 8.40 4.08 16.96
C PRO A 123 8.72 2.64 17.36
N VAL A 124 8.79 1.75 16.37
CA VAL A 124 9.14 0.35 16.63
C VAL A 124 10.59 0.30 17.10
N ALA A 125 10.81 -0.35 18.24
CA ALA A 125 12.14 -0.52 18.84
C ALA A 125 13.06 -1.39 17.96
N PRO A 126 14.39 -1.33 18.18
CA PRO A 126 15.33 -2.25 17.53
C PRO A 126 14.93 -3.71 17.74
N ASN A 127 14.83 -4.48 16.67
CA ASN A 127 14.37 -5.88 16.71
C ASN A 127 12.99 -6.05 17.39
N GLY A 128 12.16 -5.01 17.34
CA GLY A 128 10.83 -4.99 17.93
C GLY A 128 9.74 -5.45 16.98
N THR A 129 8.55 -5.65 17.54
CA THR A 129 7.33 -5.93 16.78
C THR A 129 6.24 -4.90 17.07
N VAL A 130 5.34 -4.73 16.11
CA VAL A 130 4.07 -4.04 16.28
C VAL A 130 3.00 -4.81 15.51
N SER A 131 1.78 -4.89 16.04
CA SER A 131 0.67 -5.56 15.38
C SER A 131 -0.49 -4.59 15.19
N PHE A 132 -1.26 -4.78 14.13
CA PHE A 132 -2.48 -4.02 13.87
C PHE A 132 -3.66 -4.94 13.56
N GLN A 133 -4.85 -4.53 13.97
CA GLN A 133 -6.10 -5.25 13.71
C GLN A 133 -6.49 -5.09 12.25
N VAL A 134 -6.94 -6.18 11.63
CA VAL A 134 -7.51 -6.19 10.27
C VAL A 134 -8.95 -6.68 10.32
N GLY A 135 -9.17 -7.86 10.88
CA GLY A 135 -10.49 -8.48 10.94
C GLY A 135 -11.44 -7.70 11.85
N GLY A 136 -12.68 -7.51 11.42
CA GLY A 136 -13.77 -6.95 12.23
C GLY A 136 -13.75 -5.43 12.40
N ILE A 137 -12.91 -4.72 11.63
CA ILE A 137 -12.84 -3.25 11.66
C ILE A 137 -12.96 -2.68 10.25
N SER A 138 -13.35 -1.40 10.14
CA SER A 138 -13.37 -0.66 8.86
C SER A 138 -14.14 -1.36 7.72
N GLY A 139 -15.19 -2.11 8.06
CA GLY A 139 -16.00 -2.87 7.10
C GLY A 139 -15.41 -4.21 6.66
N ILE A 140 -14.24 -4.61 7.18
CA ILE A 140 -13.65 -5.92 6.93
C ILE A 140 -14.31 -6.98 7.84
N PRO A 141 -14.71 -8.14 7.32
CA PRO A 141 -15.23 -9.25 8.12
C PRO A 141 -14.29 -9.64 9.27
N ALA A 142 -14.84 -10.21 10.34
CA ALA A 142 -14.06 -10.67 11.49
C ALA A 142 -12.98 -11.69 11.09
N THR A 143 -13.30 -12.55 10.13
CA THR A 143 -12.42 -13.59 9.62
C THR A 143 -12.11 -13.33 8.14
N VAL A 144 -10.82 -13.22 7.82
CA VAL A 144 -10.27 -13.07 6.47
C VAL A 144 -9.00 -13.92 6.37
N SER A 145 -8.65 -14.41 5.19
CA SER A 145 -7.46 -15.26 5.00
C SER A 145 -6.17 -14.45 4.89
N ALA A 146 -6.23 -13.31 4.20
CA ALA A 146 -5.08 -12.44 3.94
C ALA A 146 -5.51 -10.97 3.77
N VAL A 147 -4.54 -10.08 3.83
CA VAL A 147 -4.73 -8.63 3.63
C VAL A 147 -3.66 -8.08 2.70
N THR A 148 -4.05 -7.12 1.85
CA THR A 148 -3.12 -6.34 1.02
C THR A 148 -3.04 -4.91 1.54
N PHE A 149 -1.83 -4.43 1.79
CA PHE A 149 -1.56 -3.08 2.28
C PHE A 149 -0.24 -2.54 1.76
N ASN A 150 -0.15 -1.22 1.66
CA ASN A 150 1.12 -0.54 1.43
C ASN A 150 1.84 -0.36 2.78
N LEU A 151 2.99 -0.99 2.95
CA LEU A 151 3.85 -0.88 4.12
C LEU A 151 4.87 0.23 3.88
N THR A 152 4.88 1.26 4.71
CA THR A 152 5.88 2.34 4.63
C THR A 152 6.75 2.37 5.88
N VAL A 153 8.06 2.37 5.69
CA VAL A 153 9.04 2.72 6.72
C VAL A 153 9.30 4.23 6.65
N ALA A 154 9.26 4.90 7.79
CA ALA A 154 9.55 6.33 7.93
C ALA A 154 10.52 6.59 9.09
N ASN A 155 11.35 7.63 8.94
CA ASN A 155 12.34 8.07 9.92
C ASN A 155 13.16 6.92 10.58
N PRO A 156 13.69 5.95 9.82
CA PRO A 156 14.52 4.89 10.41
C PRO A 156 15.87 5.47 10.86
N THR A 157 16.28 5.14 12.09
CA THR A 157 17.54 5.64 12.70
C THR A 157 18.76 4.74 12.40
N SER A 158 18.54 3.59 11.78
CA SER A 158 19.59 2.71 11.23
C SER A 158 19.03 1.96 10.01
N PHE A 159 19.90 1.34 9.20
CA PHE A 159 19.44 0.45 8.14
C PHE A 159 18.77 -0.80 8.74
N GLY A 160 17.94 -1.46 7.94
CA GLY A 160 17.21 -2.62 8.41
C GLY A 160 16.19 -3.15 7.40
N PHE A 161 15.31 -4.01 7.91
CA PHE A 161 14.20 -4.53 7.13
C PHE A 161 12.97 -4.81 7.99
N VAL A 162 11.82 -4.93 7.32
CA VAL A 162 10.55 -5.33 7.94
C VAL A 162 10.08 -6.67 7.38
N THR A 163 9.62 -7.55 8.27
CA THR A 163 8.89 -8.77 7.95
C THR A 163 7.46 -8.65 8.45
N ALA A 164 6.48 -8.81 7.57
CA ALA A 164 5.06 -8.88 7.88
C ALA A 164 4.59 -10.33 7.87
N TYR A 165 3.76 -10.71 8.85
CA TYR A 165 3.27 -12.08 8.99
C TYR A 165 1.99 -12.13 9.84
N ALA A 166 1.27 -13.24 9.77
CA ALA A 166 0.08 -13.47 10.59
C ALA A 166 0.44 -13.46 12.08
N SER A 167 -0.30 -12.70 12.88
CA SER A 167 -0.14 -12.72 14.34
C SER A 167 -0.35 -14.13 14.90
N GLY A 168 0.39 -14.47 15.95
CA GLY A 168 0.37 -15.81 16.56
C GLY A 168 1.11 -16.91 15.78
N THR A 169 1.73 -16.59 14.64
CA THR A 169 2.52 -17.57 13.85
C THR A 169 4.02 -17.35 14.01
N ALA A 170 4.81 -18.36 13.64
CA ALA A 170 6.26 -18.22 13.57
C ALA A 170 6.66 -17.20 12.50
N ARG A 171 7.57 -16.28 12.85
CA ARG A 171 8.07 -15.27 11.92
C ARG A 171 8.81 -15.94 10.74
N PRO A 172 8.45 -15.64 9.48
CA PRO A 172 9.22 -16.08 8.31
C PRO A 172 10.65 -15.55 8.29
N ASN A 173 11.57 -16.24 7.62
CA ASN A 173 12.95 -15.79 7.40
C ASN A 173 13.11 -14.97 6.09
N THR A 174 12.12 -14.15 5.77
CA THR A 174 12.10 -13.31 4.56
C THR A 174 11.71 -11.88 4.94
N SER A 175 12.21 -10.90 4.19
CA SER A 175 11.79 -9.51 4.35
C SER A 175 10.75 -9.12 3.30
N ASN A 176 9.87 -8.19 3.66
CA ASN A 176 8.97 -7.53 2.72
C ASN A 176 9.57 -6.21 2.22
N LEU A 177 10.34 -5.52 3.05
CA LEU A 177 10.85 -4.18 2.76
C LEU A 177 12.20 -3.98 3.45
N ASN A 178 13.24 -3.60 2.70
CA ASN A 178 14.53 -3.20 3.24
C ASN A 178 14.68 -1.68 3.14
N TYR A 179 15.41 -1.06 4.07
CA TYR A 179 15.56 0.38 4.14
C TYR A 179 16.94 0.80 4.66
N ALA A 180 17.39 1.97 4.24
CA ALA A 180 18.55 2.67 4.79
C ALA A 180 18.14 3.69 5.86
N THR A 181 19.11 4.16 6.64
CA THR A 181 18.92 5.26 7.59
C THR A 181 18.35 6.49 6.88
N ASN A 182 17.38 7.17 7.51
CA ASN A 182 16.68 8.35 6.99
C ASN A 182 15.96 8.14 5.64
N GLN A 183 15.73 6.90 5.23
CA GLN A 183 14.97 6.59 4.02
C GLN A 183 13.48 6.41 4.33
N ILE A 184 12.62 7.16 3.67
CA ILE A 184 11.19 6.85 3.59
C ILE A 184 10.99 5.94 2.39
N VAL A 185 10.51 4.72 2.61
CA VAL A 185 10.33 3.74 1.53
C VAL A 185 9.05 2.93 1.74
N PRO A 186 8.19 2.84 0.72
CA PRO A 186 7.04 1.96 0.71
C PRO A 186 7.28 0.66 -0.06
N ASN A 187 6.53 -0.40 0.27
CA ASN A 187 6.32 -1.57 -0.58
C ASN A 187 4.90 -2.15 -0.39
N LEU A 188 4.27 -2.65 -1.45
CA LEU A 188 3.01 -3.39 -1.35
C LEU A 188 3.25 -4.78 -0.73
N VAL A 189 2.42 -5.12 0.24
CA VAL A 189 2.50 -6.37 0.99
C VAL A 189 1.15 -7.08 0.95
N THR A 190 1.17 -8.37 0.63
CA THR A 190 0.05 -9.29 0.85
C THR A 190 0.50 -10.39 1.79
N VAL A 191 -0.15 -10.53 2.94
CA VAL A 191 0.20 -11.55 3.95
C VAL A 191 -1.04 -12.16 4.59
N PRO A 192 -0.95 -13.40 5.12
CA PRO A 192 -2.02 -13.99 5.89
C PRO A 192 -2.37 -13.16 7.14
N VAL A 193 -3.62 -13.25 7.57
CA VAL A 193 -4.10 -12.63 8.82
C VAL A 193 -4.15 -13.71 9.90
N GLY A 194 -3.71 -13.39 11.12
CA GLY A 194 -3.75 -14.31 12.26
C GLY A 194 -5.17 -14.66 12.68
N ALA A 195 -5.33 -15.74 13.45
CA ALA A 195 -6.63 -16.15 13.98
C ALA A 195 -7.27 -15.11 14.92
N ASP A 196 -6.47 -14.20 15.47
CA ASP A 196 -6.89 -13.01 16.24
C ASP A 196 -7.29 -11.81 15.34
N GLY A 197 -7.28 -11.99 14.01
CA GLY A 197 -7.59 -10.96 13.03
C GLY A 197 -6.46 -9.95 12.81
N LYS A 198 -5.22 -10.22 13.26
CA LYS A 198 -4.11 -9.26 13.21
C LYS A 198 -2.99 -9.66 12.26
N VAL A 199 -2.25 -8.64 11.82
CA VAL A 199 -0.93 -8.77 11.19
C VAL A 199 0.13 -8.23 12.14
N THR A 200 1.26 -8.92 12.22
CA THR A 200 2.45 -8.49 12.97
C THR A 200 3.54 -8.04 12.00
N LEU A 201 4.15 -6.91 12.31
CA LEU A 201 5.32 -6.36 11.64
C LEU A 201 6.51 -6.47 12.59
N TYR A 202 7.57 -7.12 12.15
CA TYR A 202 8.85 -7.20 12.85
C TYR A 202 9.87 -6.29 12.16
N SER A 203 10.53 -5.42 12.91
CA SER A 203 11.57 -4.52 12.40
C SER A 203 12.95 -4.98 12.83
N GLN A 204 13.74 -5.55 11.90
CA GLN A 204 15.13 -5.92 12.15
C GLN A 204 16.04 -4.72 11.90
N SER A 205 16.55 -4.12 12.95
CA SER A 205 17.48 -3.00 12.90
C SER A 205 18.19 -2.83 14.25
N SER A 206 19.35 -2.16 14.25
CA SER A 206 19.98 -1.63 15.46
C SER A 206 19.35 -0.32 15.95
N GLY A 207 18.50 0.30 15.13
CA GLY A 207 17.78 1.54 15.44
C GLY A 207 16.26 1.35 15.49
N THR A 208 15.55 2.43 15.80
CA THR A 208 14.10 2.52 15.70
C THR A 208 13.65 2.85 14.28
N ALA A 209 12.40 2.51 13.95
CA ALA A 209 11.72 2.93 12.72
C ALA A 209 10.24 3.20 12.97
N GLN A 210 9.65 4.14 12.23
CA GLN A 210 8.20 4.31 12.19
C GLN A 210 7.62 3.48 11.06
N LEU A 211 6.51 2.79 11.31
CA LEU A 211 5.82 1.92 10.35
C LEU A 211 4.40 2.44 10.14
N ILE A 212 3.98 2.45 8.87
CA ILE A 212 2.64 2.83 8.44
C ILE A 212 2.09 1.69 7.59
N ALA A 213 0.83 1.33 7.81
CA ALA A 213 0.12 0.35 7.00
C ALA A 213 -1.18 0.96 6.46
N ASP A 214 -1.23 1.16 5.14
CA ASP A 214 -2.42 1.63 4.42
C ASP A 214 -3.04 0.43 3.68
N VAL A 215 -4.18 -0.08 4.16
CA VAL A 215 -4.87 -1.28 3.64
C VAL A 215 -5.69 -0.94 2.41
N SER A 216 -5.57 -1.73 1.34
CA SER A 216 -6.33 -1.57 0.09
C SER A 216 -7.32 -2.71 -0.21
N GLY A 217 -7.27 -3.80 0.55
CA GLY A 217 -8.26 -4.86 0.47
C GLY A 217 -7.88 -6.10 1.27
N TYR A 218 -8.75 -7.09 1.24
CA TYR A 218 -8.59 -8.36 1.97
C TYR A 218 -9.03 -9.54 1.10
N PHE A 219 -8.62 -10.73 1.51
CA PHE A 219 -9.03 -11.99 0.87
C PHE A 219 -10.05 -12.72 1.74
N LEU A 220 -11.09 -13.25 1.12
CA LEU A 220 -12.09 -14.07 1.79
C LEU A 220 -11.45 -15.35 2.38
N PRO A 221 -11.95 -15.85 3.51
CA PRO A 221 -11.45 -17.05 4.17
C PRO A 221 -11.55 -18.29 3.27
#